data_AF-A0A4Q1CBL8-F1
#
_entry.id   AF-A0A4Q1CBL8-F1
#
_cell.length_a   1.000
_cell.length_b   1.000
_cell.length_c   1.000
_cell.angle_alpha   90.00
_cell.angle_beta   90.00
_cell.angle_gamma   90.00
#
_symmetry.space_group_name_H-M   'P 1'
#
loop_
_entity.id
_entity.type
_entity.pdbx_description
1 polymer ?
#
loop_
_entity_poly.entity_id
_entity_poly.type
_entity_poly.pdbx_seq_one_letter_code
_entity_poly.pdbx_strand_id
1 'polypeptide(L)'
;MSGRCHRRAFSLVEVIMATGIFAASVTVVIALLPALARQGGESVESLAAQRVPDLLRHELNRLGVAGVDALAGQIPVMPAALADGFVLVADREVVRLHARDYLPPAAGLLATDEQFFLVECWRFPGEPLRFDSAKGFMALMVRVSWPHRLPGAGTPVATEARQEFLFTVAINR
;
A
#
# COMPACT_ATOMS: atom_id res chain seq x y z
N MET A 1 -37.92 45.18 48.17
CA MET A 1 -37.22 43.94 47.77
C MET A 1 -36.15 44.32 46.76
N SER A 2 -34.89 44.47 47.19
CA SER A 2 -33.78 44.78 46.28
C SER A 2 -32.71 43.71 46.43
N GLY A 3 -32.74 42.73 45.52
CA GLY A 3 -31.74 41.68 45.42
C GLY A 3 -30.47 42.28 44.82
N ARG A 4 -29.44 42.47 45.66
CA ARG A 4 -28.10 42.87 45.19
C ARG A 4 -27.54 41.76 44.33
N CYS A 5 -27.54 41.97 43.01
CA CYS A 5 -26.86 41.12 42.04
C CYS A 5 -25.35 41.26 42.24
N HIS A 6 -24.73 40.35 42.99
CA HIS A 6 -23.28 40.26 43.12
C HIS A 6 -22.69 39.82 41.77
N ARG A 7 -22.21 40.78 40.96
CA ARG A 7 -21.29 40.46 39.86
C ARG A 7 -19.96 40.07 40.49
N ARG A 8 -19.72 38.76 40.65
CA ARG A 8 -18.39 38.26 41.03
C ARG A 8 -17.44 38.52 39.85
N ALA A 9 -16.45 39.38 40.08
CA ALA A 9 -15.32 39.52 39.16
C ALA A 9 -14.36 38.34 39.36
N PHE A 10 -13.75 37.86 38.27
CA PHE A 10 -12.77 36.77 38.30
C PHE A 10 -11.52 37.18 39.07
N SER A 11 -10.98 36.26 39.86
CA SER A 11 -9.71 36.47 40.57
C SER A 11 -8.53 36.39 39.59
N LEU A 12 -7.50 37.21 39.80
CA LEU A 12 -6.25 37.15 39.02
C LEU A 12 -5.64 35.73 39.01
N VAL A 13 -5.71 35.03 40.15
CA VAL A 13 -5.21 33.66 40.28
C VAL A 13 -6.01 32.69 39.41
N GLU A 14 -7.33 32.86 39.35
CA GLU A 14 -8.22 32.04 38.53
C GLU A 14 -7.92 32.22 37.05
N VAL A 15 -7.69 33.46 36.61
CA VAL A 15 -7.30 33.77 35.23
C VAL A 15 -5.96 33.12 34.88
N ILE A 16 -4.95 33.24 35.75
CA ILE A 16 -3.62 32.64 35.51
C ILE A 16 -3.72 31.11 35.39
N MET A 17 -4.46 30.47 36.30
CA MET A 17 -4.67 29.02 36.24
C MET A 17 -5.42 28.61 34.96
N ALA A 18 -6.47 29.33 34.59
CA ALA A 18 -7.22 29.06 33.37
C ALA A 18 -6.35 29.22 32.12
N THR A 19 -5.56 30.28 32.02
CA THR A 19 -4.64 30.49 30.89
C THR A 19 -3.55 29.42 30.82
N GLY A 20 -3.00 29.00 31.97
CA GLY A 20 -2.02 27.91 32.03
C GLY A 20 -2.58 26.58 31.52
N ILE A 21 -3.78 26.19 31.98
CA ILE A 21 -4.45 24.97 31.52
C ILE A 21 -4.78 25.05 30.04
N PHE A 22 -5.25 26.20 29.57
CA PHE A 22 -5.55 26.42 28.16
C PHE A 22 -4.30 26.27 27.28
N ALA A 23 -3.19 26.92 27.63
CA ALA A 23 -1.93 26.84 26.90
C ALA A 23 -1.38 25.41 26.87
N ALA A 24 -1.44 24.68 27.98
CA ALA A 24 -1.03 23.29 28.05
C ALA A 24 -1.89 22.40 27.13
N SER A 25 -3.22 22.59 27.17
CA SER A 25 -4.16 21.81 26.35
C SER A 25 -3.94 22.03 24.86
N VAL A 26 -3.77 23.29 24.43
CA VAL A 26 -3.47 23.63 23.03
C VAL A 26 -2.14 23.02 22.59
N THR A 27 -1.13 23.06 23.43
CA THR A 27 0.18 22.45 23.15
C THR A 27 0.07 20.94 22.92
N VAL A 28 -0.70 20.24 23.76
CA VAL A 28 -0.94 18.80 23.62
C VAL A 28 -1.68 18.50 22.31
N VAL A 29 -2.72 19.25 21.98
CA VAL A 29 -3.47 19.06 20.72
C VAL A 29 -2.55 19.24 19.50
N ILE A 30 -1.75 20.32 19.48
CA ILE A 30 -0.81 20.58 18.38
C ILE A 30 0.23 19.46 18.26
N ALA A 31 0.75 18.97 19.39
CA ALA A 31 1.73 17.89 19.40
C ALA A 31 1.19 16.56 18.85
N LEU A 32 -0.13 16.33 18.90
CA LEU A 32 -0.76 15.10 18.40
C LEU A 32 -1.05 15.12 16.89
N LEU A 33 -1.10 16.30 16.25
CA LEU A 33 -1.45 16.43 14.83
C LEU A 33 -0.59 15.58 13.89
N PRO A 34 0.75 15.51 14.03
CA PRO A 34 1.58 14.72 13.12
C PRO A 34 1.29 13.22 13.19
N ALA A 35 1.00 12.69 14.38
CA ALA A 35 0.68 11.28 14.57
C ALA A 35 -0.65 10.94 13.90
N LEU A 36 -1.67 11.78 14.10
CA LEU A 36 -2.98 11.62 13.46
C LEU A 36 -2.89 11.69 11.93
N ALA A 37 -2.09 12.63 11.39
CA ALA A 37 -1.88 12.74 9.95
C ALA A 37 -1.21 11.49 9.36
N ARG A 38 -0.21 10.93 10.05
CA ARG A 38 0.44 9.67 9.62
C ARG A 38 -0.52 8.49 9.64
N GLN A 39 -1.30 8.33 10.71
CA GLN A 39 -2.30 7.28 10.81
C GLN A 39 -3.34 7.36 9.68
N GLY A 40 -3.78 8.58 9.32
CA GLY A 40 -4.64 8.80 8.17
C GLY A 40 -3.98 8.39 6.85
N GLY A 41 -2.72 8.76 6.64
CA GLY A 41 -1.94 8.37 5.47
C GLY A 41 -1.80 6.85 5.33
N GLU A 42 -1.41 6.16 6.40
CA GLU A 42 -1.27 4.70 6.44
C GLU A 42 -2.60 3.99 6.13
N SER A 43 -3.71 4.54 6.61
CA SER A 43 -5.05 4.00 6.34
C SER A 43 -5.43 4.13 4.86
N VAL A 44 -5.16 5.30 4.26
CA VAL A 44 -5.40 5.52 2.82
C VAL A 44 -4.54 4.61 1.96
N GLU A 45 -3.27 4.44 2.31
CA GLU A 45 -2.34 3.55 1.59
C GLU A 45 -2.75 2.08 1.70
N SER A 46 -3.22 1.65 2.89
CA SER A 46 -3.76 0.30 3.09
C SER A 46 -5.02 0.05 2.24
N LEU A 47 -5.93 1.03 2.18
CA LEU A 47 -7.11 0.95 1.30
C LEU A 47 -6.72 0.98 -0.19
N ALA A 48 -5.68 1.71 -0.56
CA ALA A 48 -5.14 1.68 -1.91
C ALA A 48 -4.57 0.30 -2.26
N ALA A 49 -3.81 -0.33 -1.35
CA ALA A 49 -3.29 -1.68 -1.52
C ALA A 49 -4.41 -2.72 -1.75
N GLN A 50 -5.57 -2.55 -1.11
CA GLN A 50 -6.74 -3.43 -1.31
C GLN A 50 -7.34 -3.37 -2.71
N ARG A 51 -7.03 -2.33 -3.52
CA ARG A 51 -7.45 -2.22 -4.93
C ARG A 51 -6.50 -2.91 -5.90
N VAL A 52 -5.29 -3.26 -5.46
CA VAL A 52 -4.28 -3.94 -6.30
C VAL A 52 -4.76 -5.27 -6.88
N PRO A 53 -5.48 -6.16 -6.17
CA PRO A 53 -5.92 -7.44 -6.72
C PRO A 53 -6.71 -7.33 -8.03
N ASP A 54 -7.60 -6.34 -8.15
CA ASP A 54 -8.44 -6.17 -9.34
C ASP A 54 -7.64 -5.66 -10.53
N LEU A 55 -6.76 -4.68 -10.31
CA LEU A 55 -5.84 -4.17 -11.34
C LEU A 55 -4.82 -5.23 -11.77
N LEU A 56 -4.31 -6.00 -10.81
CA LEU A 56 -3.39 -7.08 -11.10
C LEU A 56 -4.05 -8.16 -11.96
N ARG A 57 -5.31 -8.54 -11.67
CA ARG A 57 -6.06 -9.48 -12.53
C ARG A 57 -6.17 -8.95 -13.95
N HIS A 58 -6.52 -7.68 -14.11
CA HIS A 58 -6.63 -7.06 -15.44
C HIS A 58 -5.30 -7.10 -16.19
N GLU A 59 -4.20 -6.70 -15.53
CA GLU A 59 -2.87 -6.71 -16.14
C GLU A 59 -2.41 -8.13 -16.47
N LEU A 60 -2.53 -9.09 -15.54
CA LEU A 60 -2.14 -10.47 -15.80
C LEU A 60 -2.95 -11.11 -16.94
N ASN A 61 -4.25 -10.80 -17.06
CA ASN A 61 -5.05 -11.23 -18.20
C ASN A 61 -4.56 -10.58 -19.50
N ARG A 62 -4.21 -9.29 -19.49
CA ARG A 62 -3.62 -8.59 -20.64
C ARG A 62 -2.30 -9.25 -21.07
N LEU A 63 -1.44 -9.60 -20.12
CA LEU A 63 -0.17 -10.31 -20.38
C LEU A 63 -0.43 -11.73 -20.89
N GLY A 64 -1.42 -12.42 -20.33
CA GLY A 64 -1.83 -13.77 -20.70
C GLY A 64 -2.45 -13.91 -22.09
N VAL A 65 -2.82 -12.81 -22.76
CA VAL A 65 -3.37 -12.81 -24.14
C VAL A 65 -2.40 -13.50 -25.12
N ALA A 66 -1.10 -13.37 -24.92
CA ALA A 66 -0.08 -14.06 -25.74
C ALA A 66 0.06 -15.56 -25.41
N GLY A 67 -0.60 -16.03 -24.35
CA GLY A 67 -0.59 -17.42 -23.87
C GLY A 67 -0.24 -17.51 -22.37
N VAL A 68 -1.15 -18.12 -21.59
CA VAL A 68 -0.94 -18.34 -20.14
C VAL A 68 0.30 -19.19 -19.85
N ASP A 69 0.64 -20.13 -20.73
CA ASP A 69 1.85 -20.96 -20.59
C ASP A 69 3.14 -20.15 -20.73
N ALA A 70 3.17 -19.16 -21.63
CA ALA A 70 4.32 -18.27 -21.81
C ALA A 70 4.52 -17.38 -20.57
N LEU A 71 3.42 -16.83 -20.04
CA LEU A 71 3.44 -16.07 -18.80
C LEU A 71 3.89 -16.95 -17.62
N ALA A 72 3.39 -18.18 -17.52
CA ALA A 72 3.80 -19.13 -16.49
C ALA A 72 5.31 -19.46 -16.55
N GLY A 73 5.89 -19.49 -17.75
CA GLY A 73 7.33 -19.66 -17.94
C GLY A 73 8.18 -18.51 -17.38
N GLN A 74 7.63 -17.31 -17.31
CA GLN A 74 8.31 -16.13 -16.76
C GLN A 74 8.10 -15.98 -15.25
N ILE A 75 6.96 -16.43 -14.73
CA ILE A 75 6.67 -16.33 -13.31
C ILE A 75 7.41 -17.44 -12.55
N PRO A 76 8.27 -17.11 -11.57
CA PRO A 76 9.01 -18.10 -10.82
C PRO A 76 8.09 -18.93 -9.92
N VAL A 77 8.52 -20.15 -9.62
CA VAL A 77 7.87 -20.98 -8.61
C VAL A 77 8.24 -20.46 -7.23
N MET A 78 7.27 -20.41 -6.32
CA MET A 78 7.42 -19.87 -4.97
C MET A 78 8.56 -20.57 -4.22
N PRO A 79 9.63 -19.85 -3.88
CA PRO A 79 10.68 -20.35 -3.00
C PRO A 79 10.21 -20.40 -1.53
N ALA A 80 10.99 -21.04 -0.66
CA ALA A 80 10.69 -21.11 0.77
C ALA A 80 10.69 -19.73 1.45
N ALA A 81 11.58 -18.84 1.01
CA ALA A 81 11.59 -17.42 1.39
C ALA A 81 11.17 -16.60 0.17
N LEU A 82 10.07 -15.85 0.28
CA LEU A 82 9.51 -15.04 -0.81
C LEU A 82 10.50 -13.96 -1.27
N ALA A 83 11.29 -14.32 -2.27
CA ALA A 83 12.28 -13.48 -2.94
C ALA A 83 12.18 -13.70 -4.45
N ASP A 84 12.68 -12.72 -5.21
CA ASP A 84 12.84 -12.80 -6.66
C ASP A 84 11.55 -13.20 -7.40
N GLY A 85 10.43 -12.58 -7.04
CA GLY A 85 9.15 -12.80 -7.71
C GLY A 85 9.07 -12.16 -9.09
N PHE A 86 8.03 -12.49 -9.86
CA PHE A 86 7.70 -11.72 -11.05
C PHE A 86 7.19 -10.34 -10.62
N VAL A 87 7.88 -9.28 -11.06
CA VAL A 87 7.70 -7.94 -10.52
C VAL A 87 6.75 -7.09 -11.35
N LEU A 88 5.77 -6.51 -10.67
CA LEU A 88 4.96 -5.39 -11.16
C LEU A 88 5.08 -4.21 -10.21
N VAL A 89 4.86 -3.01 -10.75
CA VAL A 89 4.90 -1.75 -9.99
C VAL A 89 3.63 -0.96 -10.22
N ALA A 90 3.18 -0.28 -9.17
CA ALA A 90 2.00 0.57 -9.21
C ALA A 90 2.27 1.96 -8.64
N ASP A 91 1.53 2.95 -9.12
CA ASP A 91 1.54 4.30 -8.54
C ASP A 91 0.81 4.35 -7.19
N ARG A 92 1.04 5.41 -6.42
CA ARG A 92 0.49 5.57 -5.06
C ARG A 92 -1.04 5.54 -5.01
N GLU A 93 -1.68 5.96 -6.09
CA GLU A 93 -3.13 5.96 -6.20
C GLU A 93 -3.70 4.63 -6.71
N VAL A 94 -2.82 3.69 -7.13
CA VAL A 94 -3.18 2.39 -7.70
C VAL A 94 -4.14 2.58 -8.86
N VAL A 95 -3.75 3.45 -9.79
CA VAL A 95 -4.44 3.72 -11.06
C VAL A 95 -3.73 3.01 -12.20
N ARG A 96 -2.39 2.93 -12.10
CA ARG A 96 -1.53 2.28 -13.09
C ARG A 96 -0.77 1.14 -12.43
N LEU A 97 -0.76 -0.02 -13.08
CA LEU A 97 -0.03 -1.19 -12.65
C LEU A 97 0.59 -1.86 -13.89
N HIS A 98 1.90 -2.06 -13.86
CA HIS A 98 2.65 -2.57 -15.01
C HIS A 98 3.68 -3.60 -14.59
N ALA A 99 3.81 -4.67 -15.38
CA ALA A 99 4.94 -5.59 -15.22
C ALA A 99 6.25 -4.90 -15.61
N ARG A 100 7.24 -4.99 -14.72
CA ARG A 100 8.53 -4.30 -14.87
C ARG A 100 9.39 -4.94 -15.94
N ASP A 101 9.40 -6.27 -15.98
CA ASP A 101 10.33 -7.06 -16.79
C ASP A 101 9.63 -7.84 -17.92
N TYR A 102 8.35 -7.54 -18.19
CA TYR A 102 7.60 -8.21 -19.27
C TYR A 102 7.89 -7.60 -20.64
N LEU A 103 8.13 -8.47 -21.63
CA LEU A 103 8.38 -8.11 -23.02
C LEU A 103 7.16 -8.45 -23.91
N PRO A 104 6.66 -7.53 -24.74
CA PRO A 104 7.11 -6.13 -24.90
C PRO A 104 6.69 -5.25 -23.70
N PRO A 105 7.48 -4.21 -23.36
CA PRO A 105 7.15 -3.31 -22.26
C PRO A 105 5.82 -2.61 -22.53
N ALA A 106 5.03 -2.40 -21.47
CA ALA A 106 3.79 -1.65 -21.57
C ALA A 106 4.07 -0.20 -22.00
N ALA A 107 3.21 0.37 -22.85
CA ALA A 107 3.26 1.80 -23.16
C ALA A 107 2.95 2.60 -21.88
N GLY A 108 3.77 3.63 -21.58
CA GLY A 108 3.57 4.47 -20.40
C GLY A 108 4.15 3.90 -19.10
N LEU A 109 5.39 3.38 -19.15
CA LEU A 109 6.14 2.97 -17.96
C LEU A 109 6.12 4.06 -16.88
N LEU A 110 5.80 3.64 -15.64
CA LEU A 110 5.87 4.50 -14.47
C LEU A 110 7.31 4.99 -14.26
N ALA A 111 7.47 6.30 -14.08
CA ALA A 111 8.74 6.87 -13.66
C ALA A 111 9.18 6.22 -12.33
N THR A 112 10.50 6.13 -12.11
CA THR A 112 11.02 5.34 -10.99
C THR A 112 10.54 5.86 -9.63
N ASP A 113 10.41 7.17 -9.49
CA ASP A 113 9.90 7.86 -8.29
C ASP A 113 8.38 7.77 -8.11
N GLU A 114 7.64 7.33 -9.13
CA GLU A 114 6.20 7.06 -9.06
C GLU A 114 5.88 5.62 -8.61
N GLN A 115 6.87 4.71 -8.58
CA GLN A 115 6.68 3.29 -8.25
C GLN A 115 6.51 3.05 -6.74
N PHE A 116 5.37 3.48 -6.20
CA PHE A 116 5.07 3.44 -4.78
C PHE A 116 4.75 2.03 -4.26
N PHE A 117 4.01 1.23 -5.03
CA PHE A 117 3.72 -0.18 -4.68
C PHE A 117 4.62 -1.11 -5.48
N LEU A 118 5.17 -2.11 -4.81
CA LEU A 118 5.82 -3.27 -5.43
C LEU A 118 4.89 -4.48 -5.30
N VAL A 119 4.62 -5.13 -6.42
CA VAL A 119 3.80 -6.35 -6.48
C VAL A 119 4.67 -7.47 -7.00
N GLU A 120 4.76 -8.55 -6.24
CA GLU A 120 5.56 -9.71 -6.59
C GLU A 120 4.65 -10.94 -6.67
N CYS A 121 4.80 -11.70 -7.76
CA CYS A 121 3.98 -12.86 -8.04
C CYS A 121 4.85 -14.14 -8.11
N TRP A 122 4.33 -15.24 -7.55
CA TRP A 122 4.94 -16.56 -7.63
C TRP A 122 3.90 -17.65 -7.93
N ARG A 123 4.29 -18.68 -8.67
CA ARG A 123 3.48 -19.88 -8.87
C ARG A 123 3.59 -20.81 -7.67
N PHE A 124 2.51 -21.51 -7.33
CA PHE A 124 2.57 -22.51 -6.27
C PHE A 124 3.43 -23.72 -6.67
N PRO A 125 4.23 -24.28 -5.74
CA PRO A 125 5.14 -25.39 -6.03
C PRO A 125 4.44 -26.75 -6.04
N GLY A 126 3.29 -26.89 -5.36
CA GLY A 126 2.62 -28.15 -5.11
C GLY A 126 1.12 -28.13 -5.44
N GLU A 127 0.54 -29.32 -5.61
CA GLU A 127 -0.89 -29.51 -5.80
C GLU A 127 -1.68 -29.02 -4.57
N PRO A 128 -2.93 -28.55 -4.73
CA PRO A 128 -3.72 -28.52 -5.97
C PRO A 128 -3.46 -27.28 -6.86
N LEU A 129 -2.69 -26.30 -6.37
CA LEU A 129 -2.53 -24.99 -7.00
C LEU A 129 -1.35 -24.90 -7.97
N ARG A 130 -0.49 -25.93 -8.02
CA ARG A 130 0.60 -26.02 -8.99
C ARG A 130 0.07 -25.84 -10.41
N PHE A 131 0.72 -24.98 -11.17
CA PHE A 131 0.41 -24.77 -12.57
C PHE A 131 0.69 -26.03 -13.40
N ASP A 132 -0.26 -26.37 -14.25
CA ASP A 132 -0.16 -27.45 -15.24
C ASP A 132 -0.87 -26.94 -16.50
N SER A 133 -0.25 -27.10 -17.67
CA SER A 133 -0.82 -26.68 -18.94
C SER A 133 -2.09 -27.48 -19.31
N ALA A 134 -2.43 -28.56 -18.61
CA ALA A 134 -3.72 -29.22 -18.74
C ALA A 134 -4.83 -28.50 -17.93
N LYS A 135 -4.49 -27.70 -16.91
CA LYS A 135 -5.45 -26.96 -16.09
C LYS A 135 -5.94 -25.71 -16.83
N GLY A 136 -7.21 -25.36 -16.63
CA GLY A 136 -7.83 -24.15 -17.21
C GLY A 136 -7.46 -22.85 -16.50
N PHE A 137 -6.62 -22.90 -15.46
CA PHE A 137 -6.26 -21.74 -14.64
C PHE A 137 -4.82 -21.82 -14.15
N MET A 138 -4.25 -20.65 -13.81
CA MET A 138 -3.00 -20.51 -13.07
C MET A 138 -3.26 -19.72 -11.78
N ALA A 139 -2.98 -20.33 -10.64
CA ALA A 139 -3.01 -19.66 -9.34
C ALA A 139 -1.62 -19.10 -8.98
N LEU A 140 -1.60 -17.89 -8.43
CA LEU A 140 -0.40 -17.17 -8.04
C LEU A 140 -0.53 -16.69 -6.59
N MET A 141 0.54 -16.88 -5.83
CA MET A 141 0.76 -16.16 -4.58
C MET A 141 1.25 -14.75 -4.95
N VAL A 142 0.67 -13.74 -4.31
CA VAL A 142 1.01 -12.34 -4.56
C VAL A 142 1.36 -11.67 -3.24
N ARG A 143 2.48 -10.95 -3.23
CA ARG A 143 2.83 -10.01 -2.17
C ARG A 143 2.81 -8.59 -2.73
N VAL A 144 2.06 -7.71 -2.08
CA VAL A 144 2.12 -6.27 -2.31
C VAL A 144 2.87 -5.65 -1.15
N SER A 145 3.86 -4.82 -1.43
CA SER A 145 4.60 -4.10 -0.40
C SER A 145 4.68 -2.60 -0.70
N TRP A 146 4.58 -1.78 0.35
CA TRP A 146 4.68 -0.32 0.29
C TRP A 146 5.24 0.27 1.58
N PRO A 147 5.83 1.47 1.54
CA PRO A 147 6.28 2.15 0.33
C PRO A 147 7.46 1.40 -0.30
N HIS A 148 7.39 1.07 -1.59
CA HIS A 148 8.53 0.52 -2.33
C HIS A 148 9.56 1.61 -2.61
N ARG A 149 9.09 2.77 -3.07
CA ARG A 149 9.89 3.98 -3.28
C ARG A 149 9.14 5.19 -2.74
N LEU A 150 9.91 6.12 -2.19
CA LEU A 150 9.40 7.41 -1.77
C LEU A 150 9.59 8.43 -2.90
N PRO A 151 8.69 9.41 -3.04
CA PRO A 151 8.85 10.47 -4.03
C PRO A 151 10.20 11.17 -3.89
N GLY A 152 10.92 11.33 -5.01
CA GLY A 152 12.26 11.92 -5.03
C GLY A 152 13.39 11.04 -4.50
N ALA A 153 13.10 9.82 -4.02
CA ALA A 153 14.12 8.87 -3.59
C ALA A 153 14.57 7.96 -4.75
N GLY A 154 15.87 7.97 -5.05
CA GLY A 154 16.45 7.13 -6.10
C GLY A 154 16.58 5.65 -5.72
N THR A 155 16.48 5.31 -4.44
CA THR A 155 16.64 3.94 -3.92
C THR A 155 15.32 3.38 -3.36
N PRO A 156 15.05 2.07 -3.52
CA PRO A 156 13.94 1.43 -2.84
C PRO A 156 14.10 1.46 -1.32
N VAL A 157 12.97 1.54 -0.61
CA VAL A 157 12.89 1.38 0.84
C VAL A 157 13.27 -0.05 1.20
N ALA A 158 13.99 -0.27 2.30
CA ALA A 158 14.36 -1.63 2.75
C ALA A 158 13.11 -2.48 3.05
N THR A 159 13.14 -3.77 2.74
CA THR A 159 11.95 -4.65 2.81
C THR A 159 11.35 -4.71 4.22
N GLU A 160 12.19 -4.72 5.25
CA GLU A 160 11.80 -4.71 6.66
C GLU A 160 11.08 -3.44 7.13
N ALA A 161 11.20 -2.35 6.37
CA ALA A 161 10.52 -1.08 6.65
C ALA A 161 9.24 -0.92 5.82
N ARG A 162 8.85 -1.93 5.04
CA ARG A 162 7.62 -1.91 4.23
C ARG A 162 6.48 -2.59 4.98
N GLN A 163 5.29 -2.07 4.78
CA GLN A 163 4.05 -2.81 5.02
C GLN A 163 3.85 -3.81 3.88
N GLU A 164 3.22 -4.93 4.19
CA GLU A 164 2.91 -5.96 3.22
C GLU A 164 1.49 -6.49 3.32
N PHE A 165 0.96 -6.89 2.17
CA PHE A 165 -0.33 -7.54 2.03
C PHE A 165 -0.17 -8.72 1.08
N LEU A 166 -0.49 -9.93 1.56
CA LEU A 166 -0.44 -11.15 0.77
C LEU A 166 -1.84 -11.61 0.40
N PHE A 167 -2.00 -12.03 -0.85
CA PHE A 167 -3.24 -12.64 -1.33
C PHE A 167 -2.95 -13.64 -2.44
N THR A 168 -3.98 -14.41 -2.82
CA THR A 168 -3.91 -15.33 -3.96
C THR A 168 -4.78 -14.81 -5.08
N VAL A 169 -4.27 -14.89 -6.31
CA VAL A 169 -5.02 -14.58 -7.53
C VAL A 169 -5.01 -15.80 -8.44
N ALA A 170 -6.10 -16.01 -9.18
CA ALA A 170 -6.16 -16.97 -10.26
C ALA A 170 -6.45 -16.24 -11.56
N ILE A 171 -5.74 -16.60 -12.62
CA ILE A 171 -6.06 -16.20 -13.98
C ILE A 171 -6.51 -17.42 -14.77
N ASN A 172 -7.51 -17.23 -15.61
CA ASN A 172 -8.03 -18.28 -16.47
C ASN A 172 -7.43 -18.14 -17.87
N ARG A 173 -7.48 -19.24 -18.62
CA ARG A 173 -7.22 -19.21 -20.06
C ARG A 173 -8.36 -18.57 -20.84
#